data_AF-K5VKY3-F1
#
_entry.id   AF-K5VKY3-F1
#
_cell.length_a   1.000
_cell.length_b   1.000
_cell.length_c   1.000
_cell.angle_alpha   90.00
_cell.angle_beta   90.00
_cell.angle_gamma   90.00
#
_symmetry.space_group_name_H-M   'P 1'
#
loop_
_entity.id
_entity.type
_entity.pdbx_description
1 polymer ?
#
loop_
_entity_poly.entity_id
_entity_poly.type
_entity_poly.pdbx_seq_one_letter_code
_entity_poly.pdbx_strand_id
1 'polypeptide(L)'
;MPAVAEPFRCGRMPRPEIFMDYIGDGMGALPWAYKVIDILDGMSQGFTTPYILFYPVVSRDHMPFPLNQYVSGVQGRDFFEEARAWRGNLVIAKYSDMKYSAMTNASMADFPIVKNWLKTH
;
A
#
# COMPACT_ATOMS: atom_id res chain seq x y z
N MET A 1 -2.31 -21.47 2.40
CA MET A 1 -1.93 -20.05 2.25
C MET A 1 -2.28 -19.37 3.56
N PRO A 2 -1.36 -18.67 4.25
CA PRO A 2 -1.73 -17.95 5.45
C PRO A 2 -2.76 -16.87 5.07
N ALA A 3 -3.82 -16.75 5.85
CA ALA A 3 -4.86 -15.75 5.62
C ALA A 3 -4.21 -14.36 5.65
N VAL A 4 -4.20 -13.69 4.50
CA VAL A 4 -3.77 -12.28 4.40
C VAL A 4 -4.58 -11.52 5.45
N ALA A 5 -3.91 -10.92 6.43
CA ALA A 5 -4.57 -10.31 7.55
C ALA A 5 -5.43 -9.14 7.04
N GLU A 6 -6.76 -9.34 7.02
CA GLU A 6 -7.69 -8.30 6.59
C GLU A 6 -7.48 -7.02 7.42
N PRO A 7 -7.43 -5.83 6.79
CA PRO A 7 -7.18 -4.57 7.48
C PRO A 7 -8.40 -4.14 8.32
N PHE A 8 -9.41 -5.02 8.43
CA PHE A 8 -10.72 -4.79 9.03
C PHE A 8 -10.92 -5.52 10.38
N ARG A 9 -9.86 -6.03 11.00
CA ARG A 9 -9.95 -6.85 12.24
C ARG A 9 -10.69 -6.19 13.41
N CYS A 10 -10.77 -4.86 13.44
CA CYS A 10 -11.45 -4.09 14.47
C CYS A 10 -12.87 -3.61 14.07
N GLY A 11 -13.40 -4.06 12.93
CA GLY A 11 -14.74 -3.68 12.44
C GLY A 11 -14.82 -2.27 11.83
N ARG A 12 -13.68 -1.57 11.68
CA ARG A 12 -13.60 -0.26 11.03
C ARG A 12 -12.85 -0.39 9.71
N MET A 13 -13.49 0.09 8.64
CA MET A 13 -12.88 0.18 7.32
C MET A 13 -11.89 1.36 7.28
N PRO A 14 -10.59 1.12 7.05
CA PRO A 14 -9.67 2.22 6.79
C PRO A 14 -10.08 2.95 5.51
N ARG A 15 -9.78 4.25 5.46
CA ARG A 15 -10.07 5.13 4.33
C ARG A 15 -8.76 5.74 3.79
N PRO A 16 -7.77 4.93 3.35
CA PRO A 16 -6.48 5.44 2.91
C PRO A 16 -6.58 6.30 1.64
N GLU A 17 -7.67 6.15 0.86
CA GLU A 17 -7.90 6.91 -0.36
C GLU A 17 -7.94 8.43 -0.15
N ILE A 18 -8.23 8.91 1.07
CA ILE A 18 -8.23 10.34 1.38
C ILE A 18 -6.83 10.97 1.31
N PHE A 19 -5.78 10.13 1.32
CA PHE A 19 -4.37 10.52 1.25
C PHE A 19 -3.71 10.08 -0.07
N MET A 20 -4.49 9.55 -1.02
CA MET A 20 -3.99 9.09 -2.32
C MET A 20 -4.51 10.02 -3.42
N ASP A 21 -3.59 10.55 -4.21
CA ASP A 21 -3.94 11.40 -5.33
C ASP A 21 -4.46 10.54 -6.49
N TYR A 22 -5.46 11.04 -7.20
CA TYR A 22 -5.98 10.44 -8.44
C TYR A 22 -6.53 9.01 -8.31
N ILE A 23 -6.84 8.55 -7.10
CA ILE A 23 -7.48 7.26 -6.85
C ILE A 23 -8.98 7.28 -7.19
N GLY A 24 -9.54 6.12 -7.54
CA GLY A 24 -10.96 5.87 -7.76
C GLY A 24 -11.85 6.16 -6.55
N ASP A 25 -13.08 6.62 -6.80
CA ASP A 25 -14.07 6.93 -5.74
C ASP A 25 -14.85 5.70 -5.23
N GLY A 26 -14.38 4.48 -5.51
CA GLY A 26 -14.88 3.25 -4.91
C GLY A 26 -16.30 2.83 -5.34
N MET A 27 -16.75 3.19 -6.55
CA MET A 27 -18.00 2.69 -7.13
C MET A 27 -17.88 1.20 -7.50
N GLY A 28 -17.94 0.31 -6.49
CA GLY A 28 -17.92 -1.15 -6.64
C GLY A 28 -16.83 -1.83 -5.81
N ALA A 29 -15.63 -1.94 -6.37
CA ALA A 29 -14.47 -2.53 -5.69
C ALA A 29 -13.66 -1.47 -4.93
N LEU A 30 -12.90 -1.91 -3.91
CA LEU A 30 -11.94 -1.05 -3.24
C LEU A 30 -10.92 -0.52 -4.26
N PRO A 31 -10.74 0.82 -4.36
CA PRO A 31 -9.84 1.41 -5.35
C PRO A 31 -8.36 1.29 -4.93
N TRP A 32 -8.11 0.68 -3.76
CA TRP A 32 -6.81 0.40 -3.17
C TRP A 32 -6.72 -1.06 -2.72
N ALA A 33 -5.49 -1.52 -2.55
CA ALA A 33 -5.16 -2.78 -1.90
C ALA A 33 -4.15 -2.51 -0.78
N TYR A 34 -3.79 -3.56 -0.05
CA TYR A 34 -2.90 -3.45 1.09
C TYR A 34 -1.90 -4.60 1.16
N LYS A 35 -0.79 -4.37 1.87
CA LYS A 35 0.14 -5.39 2.35
C LYS A 35 0.44 -5.11 3.82
N VAL A 36 0.66 -6.17 4.58
CA VAL A 36 1.04 -6.07 5.99
C VAL A 36 2.56 -6.16 6.09
N ILE A 37 3.13 -5.25 6.87
CA ILE A 37 4.55 -5.24 7.24
C ILE A 37 4.60 -5.67 8.71
N ASP A 38 4.71 -6.97 8.92
CA ASP A 38 4.78 -7.60 10.24
C ASP A 38 6.14 -8.24 10.51
N ILE A 39 7.03 -8.34 9.52
CA ILE A 39 8.36 -8.92 9.68
C ILE A 39 9.32 -8.35 8.62
N LEU A 40 10.62 -8.34 8.92
CA LEU A 40 11.69 -8.06 7.94
C LEU A 40 12.47 -9.32 7.61
N ASP A 41 13.11 -9.33 6.45
CA ASP A 41 13.99 -10.43 6.05
C ASP A 41 15.12 -10.63 7.07
N GLY A 42 15.31 -11.88 7.50
CA GLY A 42 16.28 -12.26 8.51
C GLY A 42 15.78 -12.20 9.96
N MET A 43 14.55 -11.74 10.21
CA MET A 43 13.94 -11.83 11.53
C MET A 43 13.28 -13.20 11.75
N SER A 44 13.40 -13.74 12.96
CA SER A 44 12.75 -15.00 13.37
C SER A 44 11.38 -14.80 14.02
N GLN A 45 11.06 -13.56 14.42
CA GLN A 45 9.79 -13.17 15.01
C GLN A 45 9.29 -11.88 14.37
N GLY A 46 7.98 -11.75 14.24
CA GLY A 46 7.34 -10.54 13.73
C GLY A 46 7.28 -9.40 14.75
N PHE A 47 6.91 -8.22 14.26
CA PHE A 47 6.67 -7.02 15.06
C PHE A 47 5.46 -7.19 15.97
N THR A 48 5.58 -6.66 17.19
CA THR A 48 4.44 -6.49 18.10
C THR A 48 3.52 -5.36 17.65
N THR A 49 4.08 -4.33 17.01
CA THR A 49 3.38 -3.19 16.41
C THR A 49 3.58 -3.20 14.89
N PRO A 50 2.68 -3.84 14.13
CA PRO A 50 2.82 -3.97 12.69
C PRO A 50 2.47 -2.68 11.95
N TYR A 51 2.81 -2.63 10.66
CA TYR A 51 2.36 -1.59 9.74
C TYR A 51 1.45 -2.19 8.68
N ILE A 52 0.54 -1.38 8.15
CA ILE A 52 -0.20 -1.70 6.93
C ILE A 52 0.18 -0.66 5.88
N LEU A 53 0.67 -1.16 4.75
CA LEU A 53 0.90 -0.37 3.55
C LEU A 53 -0.32 -0.48 2.65
N PHE A 54 -0.91 0.65 2.33
CA PHE A 54 -1.99 0.78 1.36
C PHE A 54 -1.43 1.36 0.06
N TYR A 55 -1.91 0.84 -1.06
CA TYR A 55 -1.51 1.31 -2.39
C TYR A 55 -2.71 1.37 -3.33
N PRO A 56 -2.74 2.35 -4.23
CA PRO A 56 -3.80 2.49 -5.23
C PRO A 56 -3.75 1.34 -6.25
N VAL A 57 -4.94 0.90 -6.66
CA VAL A 57 -5.14 -0.14 -7.68
C VAL A 57 -5.94 0.41 -8.86
N VAL A 58 -6.88 1.31 -8.60
CA VAL A 58 -7.78 1.89 -9.59
C VAL A 58 -7.66 3.40 -9.55
N SER A 59 -7.44 4.02 -10.71
CA SER A 59 -7.44 5.47 -10.88
C SER A 59 -8.86 6.04 -10.93
N ARG A 60 -9.00 7.36 -10.74
CA ARG A 60 -10.28 8.07 -10.75
C ARG A 60 -11.13 7.82 -12.00
N ASP A 61 -10.48 7.75 -13.15
CA ASP A 61 -11.09 7.64 -14.48
C ASP A 61 -10.87 6.29 -15.14
N HIS A 62 -10.33 5.31 -14.41
CA HIS A 62 -9.91 4.00 -14.94
C HIS A 62 -8.83 4.08 -16.04
N MET A 63 -8.17 5.23 -16.21
CA MET A 63 -7.03 5.37 -17.11
C MET A 63 -5.71 5.04 -16.40
N PRO A 64 -4.62 4.73 -17.13
CA PRO A 64 -3.31 4.60 -16.52
C PRO A 64 -2.96 5.89 -15.74
N PHE A 65 -2.32 5.73 -14.58
CA PHE A 65 -1.89 6.88 -13.77
C PHE A 65 -1.05 7.86 -14.61
N PRO A 66 -1.12 9.19 -14.38
CA PRO A 66 -0.54 10.17 -15.29
C PRO A 66 0.94 9.95 -15.64
N LEU A 67 1.76 9.57 -14.66
CA LEU A 67 3.18 9.25 -14.87
C LEU A 67 3.36 8.08 -15.84
N ASN A 68 2.52 7.05 -15.73
CA ASN A 68 2.58 5.86 -16.56
C ASN A 68 2.19 6.14 -18.01
N GLN A 69 1.26 7.06 -18.24
CA GLN A 69 0.92 7.49 -19.61
C GLN A 69 2.14 8.09 -20.31
N TYR A 70 2.88 8.96 -19.61
CA TYR A 70 4.11 9.55 -20.14
C TYR A 70 5.20 8.50 -20.38
N VAL A 71 5.46 7.63 -19.41
CA VAL A 71 6.46 6.56 -19.52
C VAL A 71 6.12 5.58 -20.65
N SER A 72 4.85 5.20 -20.78
CA SER A 72 4.36 4.35 -21.89
C SER A 72 4.59 5.01 -23.25
N GLY A 73 4.39 6.33 -23.36
CA GLY A 73 4.69 7.09 -24.57
C GLY A 73 6.17 7.09 -24.96
N VAL A 74 7.08 7.10 -23.97
CA VAL A 74 8.54 7.08 -24.19
C VAL A 74 9.06 5.67 -24.51
N GLN A 75 8.60 4.65 -23.78
CA GLN A 75 9.06 3.27 -23.94
C GLN A 75 8.42 2.55 -25.14
N GLY A 76 7.25 3.01 -25.58
CA GLY A 76 6.42 2.30 -26.54
C GLY A 76 5.54 1.25 -25.87
N ARG A 77 4.34 1.02 -26.44
CA ARG A 77 3.31 0.16 -25.83
C ARG A 77 3.77 -1.29 -25.62
N ASP A 78 4.59 -1.82 -26.53
CA ASP A 78 5.02 -3.21 -26.51
C ASP A 78 6.07 -3.51 -25.42
N PHE A 79 6.71 -2.48 -24.88
CA PHE A 79 7.77 -2.59 -23.86
C PHE A 79 7.31 -2.11 -22.48
N PHE A 80 6.15 -1.48 -22.38
CA PHE A 80 5.66 -0.90 -21.14
C PHE A 80 4.99 -1.97 -20.25
N GLU A 81 5.64 -2.30 -19.14
CA GLU A 81 5.12 -3.25 -18.15
C GLU A 81 4.12 -2.57 -17.20
N GLU A 82 2.86 -2.42 -17.62
CA GLU A 82 1.80 -1.77 -16.83
C GLU A 82 1.60 -2.41 -15.44
N ALA A 83 1.82 -3.72 -15.31
CA ALA A 83 1.73 -4.43 -14.04
C ALA A 83 2.74 -3.93 -12.99
N ARG A 84 3.89 -3.40 -13.41
CA ARG A 84 4.96 -2.90 -12.53
C ARG A 84 5.04 -1.38 -12.50
N ALA A 85 4.12 -0.72 -13.20
CA ALA A 85 4.12 0.72 -13.32
C ALA A 85 3.68 1.40 -12.02
N TRP A 86 4.11 2.64 -11.82
CA TRP A 86 3.86 3.40 -10.60
C TRP A 86 2.38 3.77 -10.48
N ARG A 87 1.73 3.40 -9.38
CA ARG A 87 0.28 3.61 -9.23
C ARG A 87 -0.11 4.82 -8.39
N GLY A 88 0.83 5.61 -7.87
CA GLY A 88 0.54 6.79 -7.05
C GLY A 88 1.02 6.66 -5.60
N ASN A 89 0.45 7.45 -4.70
CA ASN A 89 0.96 7.59 -3.33
C ASN A 89 0.78 6.29 -2.53
N LEU A 90 1.84 5.88 -1.83
CA LEU A 90 1.76 4.82 -0.83
C LEU A 90 1.40 5.43 0.52
N VAL A 91 0.41 4.86 1.20
CA VAL A 91 -0.02 5.31 2.53
C VAL A 91 0.31 4.22 3.53
N ILE A 92 1.02 4.56 4.60
CA ILE A 92 1.49 3.58 5.58
C ILE A 92 0.96 3.97 6.95
N ALA A 93 0.21 3.05 7.56
CA ALA A 93 -0.35 3.21 8.89
C ALA A 93 0.38 2.29 9.88
N LYS A 94 0.79 2.84 11.02
CA LYS A 94 1.39 2.10 12.13
C LYS A 94 0.32 1.79 13.16
N TYR A 95 0.25 0.56 13.62
CA TYR A 95 -0.76 0.12 14.60
C TYR A 95 -0.15 -0.25 15.94
N SER A 96 -0.92 -0.10 17.01
CA SER A 96 -0.53 -0.50 18.38
C SER A 96 -0.51 -2.01 18.58
N ASP A 97 -1.22 -2.76 17.73
CA ASP A 97 -1.45 -4.18 17.90
C ASP A 97 -1.79 -4.89 16.58
N MET A 98 -1.72 -6.22 16.61
CA MET A 98 -2.03 -7.12 15.49
C MET A 98 -3.54 -7.26 15.18
N LYS A 99 -4.41 -6.63 15.97
CA LYS A 99 -5.86 -6.52 15.70
C LYS A 99 -6.19 -5.21 14.99
N TYR A 100 -5.18 -4.38 14.70
CA TYR A 100 -5.31 -3.08 14.05
C TYR A 100 -6.34 -2.18 14.76
N SER A 101 -6.39 -2.27 16.10
CA SER A 101 -7.44 -1.62 16.89
C SER A 101 -7.24 -0.11 17.04
N ALA A 102 -5.98 0.33 17.13
CA ALA A 102 -5.61 1.74 17.19
C ALA A 102 -4.34 2.02 16.38
N MET A 103 -4.30 3.21 15.77
CA MET A 103 -3.09 3.71 15.10
C MET A 103 -2.20 4.44 16.11
N THR A 104 -0.89 4.38 15.89
CA THR A 104 0.10 5.10 16.67
C THR A 104 0.87 6.07 15.78
N ASN A 105 1.44 7.11 16.39
CA ASN A 105 2.24 8.07 15.64
C ASN A 105 3.49 7.40 15.09
N ALA A 106 3.70 7.56 13.78
CA ALA A 106 4.96 7.21 13.15
C ALA A 106 6.00 8.31 13.45
N SER A 107 7.25 7.88 13.53
CA SER A 107 8.44 8.67 13.82
C SER A 107 9.50 8.44 12.75
N MET A 108 10.58 9.22 12.80
CA MET A 108 11.72 9.03 11.90
C MET A 108 12.40 7.66 12.04
N ALA A 109 12.24 6.98 13.18
CA ALA A 109 12.77 5.63 13.38
C ALA A 109 12.00 4.55 12.59
N ASP A 110 10.75 4.83 12.20
CA ASP A 110 9.93 3.87 11.45
C ASP A 110 10.28 3.87 9.95
N PHE A 111 10.83 4.98 9.45
CA PHE A 111 11.24 5.13 8.05
C PHE A 111 12.24 4.04 7.59
N PRO A 112 13.36 3.77 8.29
CA PRO A 112 14.29 2.72 7.86
C PRO A 112 13.65 1.33 7.86
N ILE A 113 12.71 1.04 8.77
CA ILE A 113 12.00 -0.25 8.84
C ILE A 113 11.18 -0.45 7.56
N VAL A 114 10.31 0.52 7.27
CA VAL A 114 9.46 0.51 6.08
C VAL A 114 10.29 0.47 4.80
N LYS A 115 11.36 1.29 4.73
CA LYS A 115 12.25 1.35 3.57
C LYS A 115 12.94 0.01 3.30
N ASN A 116 13.39 -0.67 4.34
CA ASN A 116 14.04 -1.97 4.18
C ASN A 116 13.06 -3.02 3.66
N TRP A 117 11.83 -3.02 4.16
CA TRP A 117 10.78 -3.91 3.65
C TRP A 117 10.44 -3.63 2.19
N LEU A 118 10.29 -2.36 1.81
CA LEU A 118 10.03 -1.94 0.41
C LEU A 118 11.14 -2.29 -0.57
N LYS A 119 12.38 -2.50 -0.09
CA LYS A 119 13.49 -2.93 -0.96
C LYS A 119 13.40 -4.39 -1.35
N THR A 120 12.65 -5.20 -0.61
CA THR A 120 12.60 -6.65 -0.80
C THR A 120 11.26 -7.15 -1.33
N HIS A 121 10.28 -6.26 -1.53
CA HIS A 121 8.88 -6.56 -1.90
C HIS A 121 8.33 -5.66 -3.00
#